data_AF-E2A8K7-F1
#
_entry.id   AF-E2A8K7-F1
#
_cell.length_a   1.000
_cell.length_b   1.000
_cell.length_c   1.000
_cell.angle_alpha   90.00
_cell.angle_beta   90.00
_cell.angle_gamma   90.00
#
_symmetry.space_group_name_H-M   'P 1'
#
loop_
_entity.id
_entity.type
_entity.pdbx_description
1 polymer ?
#
loop_
_entity_poly.entity_id
_entity_poly.type
_entity_poly.pdbx_seq_one_letter_code
_entity_poly.pdbx_strand_id
1 'polypeptide(L)'
;LTWMKIAQSSNNNIETVDHKFLVSGHSFLPNDRDFGLIEMKIKKANYLYNPEHYYELIEKCRRRNTFSIKRMSQPDFISTKSLEESITRRVKNTAGESVSWLQIQWMRFLKNEPYKMFYKTSLDDSKFHVLDLSPKRGRPKIYGNITLLPLYTTIRPVTEEKHKDIMCLLPYIPPVFQEHFKNL
;
A
#
# COMPACT_ATOMS: atom_id res chain seq x y z
N LEU A 1 6.69 -4.28 7.87
CA LEU A 1 5.99 -5.39 8.57
C LEU A 1 5.39 -6.39 7.59
N THR A 2 4.56 -5.97 6.64
CA THR A 2 4.01 -6.87 5.62
C THR A 2 5.09 -7.62 4.83
N TRP A 3 6.15 -6.93 4.40
CA TRP A 3 7.30 -7.58 3.74
C TRP A 3 7.96 -8.66 4.60
N MET A 4 8.08 -8.42 5.90
CA MET A 4 8.61 -9.39 6.84
C MET A 4 7.71 -10.62 6.96
N LYS A 5 6.37 -10.45 6.93
CA LYS A 5 5.43 -11.58 6.89
C LYS A 5 5.56 -12.36 5.59
N ILE A 6 5.67 -11.67 4.46
CA ILE A 6 5.83 -12.29 3.15
C ILE A 6 7.12 -13.11 3.13
N ALA A 7 8.27 -12.52 3.50
CA ALA A 7 9.55 -13.22 3.55
C ALA A 7 9.53 -14.45 4.48
N GLN A 8 8.77 -14.40 5.57
CA GLN A 8 8.66 -15.51 6.54
C GLN A 8 7.53 -16.50 6.24
N SER A 9 6.75 -16.30 5.19
CA SER A 9 5.67 -17.24 4.86
C SER A 9 6.25 -18.54 4.29
N SER A 10 5.80 -19.67 4.81
CA SER A 10 6.14 -21.00 4.29
C SER A 10 5.62 -21.23 2.87
N ASN A 11 4.60 -20.46 2.45
CA ASN A 11 3.89 -20.66 1.21
C ASN A 11 4.59 -20.01 0.00
N ASN A 12 5.77 -19.42 0.19
CA ASN A 12 6.57 -18.88 -0.89
C ASN A 12 8.06 -19.22 -0.74
N ASN A 13 8.77 -19.14 -1.87
CA ASN A 13 10.20 -19.40 -1.96
C ASN A 13 11.02 -18.10 -1.91
N ILE A 14 10.48 -17.03 -1.32
CA ILE A 14 11.14 -15.73 -1.27
C ILE A 14 12.16 -15.75 -0.13
N GLU A 15 13.45 -15.75 -0.46
CA GLU A 15 14.52 -15.75 0.54
C GLU A 15 14.81 -14.33 1.06
N THR A 16 14.72 -13.34 0.19
CA THR A 16 15.06 -11.94 0.47
C THR A 16 14.03 -11.01 -0.14
N VAL A 17 13.59 -10.02 0.64
CA VAL A 17 12.78 -8.90 0.15
C VAL A 17 13.57 -7.61 0.35
N ASP A 18 13.88 -6.93 -0.74
CA ASP A 18 14.49 -5.61 -0.75
C ASP A 18 13.45 -4.55 -1.10
N HIS A 19 13.23 -3.63 -0.18
CA HIS A 19 12.37 -2.46 -0.37
C HIS A 19 13.23 -1.21 -0.37
N LYS A 20 13.38 -0.59 -1.54
CA LYS A 20 14.20 0.60 -1.75
C LYS A 20 13.29 1.81 -1.95
N PHE A 21 13.55 2.86 -1.20
CA PHE A 21 12.94 4.16 -1.37
C PHE A 21 13.77 4.99 -2.35
N LEU A 22 13.09 5.85 -3.10
CA LEU A 22 13.74 6.78 -4.01
C LEU A 22 14.34 7.95 -3.22
N VAL A 23 15.42 8.50 -3.75
CA VAL A 23 16.01 9.74 -3.26
C VAL A 23 15.25 10.92 -3.85
N SER A 24 14.96 11.93 -3.03
CA SER A 24 14.33 13.17 -3.46
C SER A 24 15.14 13.82 -4.60
N GLY A 25 14.46 14.30 -5.64
CA GLY A 25 15.08 14.89 -6.84
C GLY A 25 15.39 13.91 -7.99
N HIS A 26 15.24 12.60 -7.77
CA HIS A 26 15.46 11.56 -8.79
C HIS A 26 14.26 10.60 -8.92
N SER A 27 13.04 11.11 -8.79
CA SER A 27 11.82 10.32 -8.75
C SER A 27 11.18 10.06 -10.11
N PHE A 28 11.95 9.99 -11.20
CA PHE A 28 11.41 9.69 -12.53
C PHE A 28 11.17 8.19 -12.66
N LEU A 29 10.01 7.74 -12.18
CA LEU A 29 9.67 6.34 -12.30
C LEU A 29 8.99 6.06 -13.65
N PRO A 30 9.16 4.86 -14.23
CA PRO A 30 8.49 4.49 -15.47
C PRO A 30 6.96 4.61 -15.42
N ASN A 31 6.34 4.46 -14.25
CA ASN A 31 4.89 4.59 -14.06
C ASN A 31 4.39 6.05 -14.11
N ASP A 32 5.25 7.06 -13.96
CA ASP A 32 4.84 8.46 -14.09
C ASP A 32 4.30 8.75 -15.50
N ARG A 33 4.91 8.12 -16.51
CA ARG A 33 4.42 8.17 -17.90
C ARG A 33 3.03 7.55 -18.02
N ASP A 34 2.80 6.42 -17.36
CA ASP A 34 1.51 5.73 -17.38
C ASP A 34 0.42 6.59 -16.72
N PHE A 35 0.71 7.22 -15.58
CA PHE A 35 -0.21 8.15 -14.92
C PHE A 35 -0.49 9.40 -15.76
N GLY A 36 0.52 9.97 -16.41
CA GLY A 36 0.34 11.12 -17.30
C GLY A 36 -0.58 10.80 -18.50
N LEU A 37 -0.49 9.59 -19.05
CA LEU A 37 -1.41 9.14 -20.12
C LEU A 37 -2.85 9.02 -19.62
N ILE A 38 -3.04 8.45 -18.43
CA ILE A 38 -4.36 8.31 -17.80
C ILE A 38 -4.94 9.70 -17.51
N GLU A 39 -4.18 10.59 -16.89
CA GLU A 39 -4.61 11.95 -16.54
C GLU A 39 -5.00 12.75 -17.79
N MET A 40 -4.20 12.68 -18.86
CA MET A 40 -4.53 13.34 -20.13
C MET A 40 -5.86 12.83 -20.71
N LYS A 41 -6.14 11.54 -20.61
CA LYS A 41 -7.39 10.95 -21.11
C LYS A 41 -8.58 11.33 -20.25
N ILE A 42 -8.43 11.33 -18.93
CA ILE A 42 -9.45 11.81 -17.98
C ILE A 42 -9.80 13.26 -18.27
N LYS A 43 -8.81 14.15 -18.43
CA LYS A 43 -9.03 15.58 -18.74
C LYS A 43 -9.76 15.83 -20.07
N LYS A 44 -9.65 14.90 -21.03
CA LYS A 44 -10.32 14.98 -22.34
C LYS A 44 -11.69 14.30 -22.35
N ALA A 45 -12.04 13.57 -21.29
CA ALA A 45 -13.31 12.84 -21.21
C ALA A 45 -14.39 13.75 -20.62
N ASN A 46 -15.48 13.94 -21.37
CA ASN A 46 -16.57 14.82 -20.96
C ASN A 46 -17.67 14.09 -20.14
N TYR A 47 -17.55 12.77 -19.92
CA TYR A 47 -18.67 11.93 -19.44
C TYR A 47 -18.34 10.98 -18.26
N LEU A 48 -17.43 11.38 -17.36
CA LEU A 48 -17.04 10.56 -16.21
C LEU A 48 -17.98 10.79 -15.01
N TYR A 49 -19.02 9.96 -14.89
CA TYR A 49 -20.08 10.12 -13.87
C TYR A 49 -20.11 9.01 -12.81
N ASN A 50 -19.62 7.81 -13.11
CA ASN A 50 -19.58 6.70 -12.16
C ASN A 50 -18.20 6.01 -12.20
N PRO A 51 -17.88 5.15 -11.21
CA PRO A 51 -16.60 4.43 -11.18
C PRO A 51 -16.36 3.54 -12.41
N GLU A 52 -17.41 2.96 -13.00
CA GLU A 52 -17.31 2.10 -14.19
C GLU A 52 -16.71 2.84 -15.38
N HIS A 53 -17.09 4.10 -15.60
CA HIS A 53 -16.53 4.92 -16.67
C HIS A 53 -15.02 5.16 -16.48
N TYR A 54 -14.55 5.29 -15.24
CA TYR A 54 -13.12 5.41 -14.97
C TYR A 54 -12.39 4.10 -15.28
N TYR A 55 -12.96 2.95 -14.92
CA TYR A 55 -12.34 1.66 -15.24
C TYR A 55 -12.22 1.49 -16.76
N GLU A 56 -13.31 1.65 -17.50
CA GLU A 56 -13.25 1.53 -18.96
C GLU A 56 -12.29 2.51 -19.61
N LEU A 57 -12.26 3.76 -19.13
CA LEU A 57 -11.35 4.78 -19.65
C LEU A 57 -9.90 4.38 -19.43
N ILE A 58 -9.56 3.97 -18.20
CA ILE A 58 -8.20 3.56 -17.84
C ILE A 58 -7.77 2.35 -18.69
N GLU A 59 -8.64 1.35 -18.87
CA GLU A 59 -8.32 0.17 -19.66
C GLU A 59 -8.02 0.53 -21.13
N LYS A 60 -8.81 1.46 -21.69
CA LYS A 60 -8.71 1.95 -23.07
C LYS A 60 -7.66 3.07 -23.25
N CYS A 61 -6.97 3.51 -22.20
CA CYS A 61 -5.97 4.59 -22.29
C CYS A 61 -4.80 4.25 -23.23
N ARG A 62 -4.39 2.97 -23.28
CA ARG A 62 -3.28 2.48 -24.11
C ARG A 62 -3.80 1.53 -25.18
N ARG A 63 -3.42 1.78 -26.45
CA ARG A 63 -3.79 0.90 -27.59
C ARG A 63 -3.01 -0.42 -27.63
N ARG A 64 -1.78 -0.42 -27.09
CA ARG A 64 -0.91 -1.59 -26.99
C ARG A 64 -0.53 -1.79 -25.53
N ASN A 65 -0.61 -3.03 -25.05
CA ASN A 65 -0.48 -3.39 -23.63
C ASN A 65 -1.44 -2.55 -22.78
N THR A 66 -2.73 -2.83 -22.90
CA THR A 66 -3.79 -2.21 -22.12
C THR A 66 -3.55 -2.42 -20.63
N PHE A 67 -4.07 -1.50 -19.81
CA PHE A 67 -3.94 -1.63 -18.36
C PHE A 67 -4.85 -2.75 -17.86
N SER A 68 -4.31 -3.63 -17.02
CA SER A 68 -5.10 -4.63 -16.30
C SER A 68 -5.67 -4.01 -15.03
N ILE A 69 -6.97 -3.73 -15.03
CA ILE A 69 -7.65 -3.12 -13.89
C ILE A 69 -8.09 -4.19 -12.91
N LYS A 70 -7.61 -4.10 -11.67
CA LYS A 70 -8.09 -4.92 -10.56
C LYS A 70 -9.03 -4.10 -9.69
N ARG A 71 -10.32 -4.41 -9.76
CA ARG A 71 -11.32 -3.84 -8.84
C ARG A 71 -11.10 -4.46 -7.47
N MET A 72 -10.79 -3.62 -6.49
CA MET A 72 -10.64 -4.05 -5.11
C MET A 72 -11.99 -3.99 -4.40
N SER A 73 -12.28 -5.03 -3.65
CA SER A 73 -13.46 -5.20 -2.83
C SER A 73 -13.09 -5.15 -1.35
N GLN A 74 -14.08 -5.04 -0.46
CA GLN A 74 -13.87 -5.02 0.99
C GLN A 74 -12.91 -6.11 1.53
N PRO A 75 -13.00 -7.41 1.13
CA PRO A 75 -12.08 -8.44 1.62
C PRO A 75 -10.63 -8.27 1.16
N ASP A 76 -10.36 -7.48 0.12
CA ASP A 76 -8.99 -7.20 -0.33
C ASP A 76 -8.22 -6.27 0.63
N PHE A 77 -8.94 -5.55 1.50
CA PHE A 77 -8.35 -4.64 2.49
C PHE A 77 -8.08 -5.38 3.79
N ILE A 78 -6.80 -5.48 4.15
CA ILE A 78 -6.32 -6.28 5.27
C ILE A 78 -5.67 -5.39 6.33
N SER A 79 -5.95 -5.68 7.61
CA SER A 79 -5.40 -4.95 8.75
C SER A 79 -3.97 -5.41 9.11
N THR A 80 -3.09 -4.46 9.41
CA THR A 80 -1.72 -4.71 9.90
C THR A 80 -1.61 -4.74 11.43
N LYS A 81 -2.69 -4.48 12.17
CA LYS A 81 -2.67 -4.38 13.64
C LYS A 81 -2.04 -5.61 14.32
N SER A 82 -2.43 -6.81 13.89
CA SER A 82 -1.90 -8.07 14.43
C SER A 82 -0.39 -8.22 14.22
N LEU A 83 0.16 -7.64 13.15
CA LEU A 83 1.59 -7.61 12.88
C LEU A 83 2.31 -6.59 13.76
N GLU A 84 1.70 -5.42 13.98
CA GLU A 84 2.24 -4.36 14.83
C GLU A 84 2.30 -4.79 16.29
N GLU A 85 1.25 -5.43 16.80
CA GLU A 85 1.18 -5.96 18.17
C GLU A 85 2.21 -7.08 18.42
N SER A 86 2.65 -7.77 17.37
CA SER A 86 3.60 -8.87 17.46
C SER A 86 5.07 -8.43 17.53
N ILE A 87 5.35 -7.14 17.35
CA ILE A 87 6.71 -6.59 17.37
C ILE A 87 6.88 -5.56 18.47
N THR A 88 8.14 -5.23 18.79
CA THR A 88 8.45 -4.07 19.63
C THR A 88 9.10 -2.98 18.77
N ARG A 89 8.49 -1.78 18.76
CA ARG A 89 9.10 -0.61 18.12
C ARG A 89 10.42 -0.27 18.81
N ARG A 90 11.50 -0.19 18.03
CA ARG A 90 12.84 0.16 18.51
C ARG A 90 13.23 1.56 18.06
N VAL A 91 13.91 2.28 18.95
CA VAL A 91 14.52 3.59 18.66
C VAL A 91 16.03 3.45 18.42
N LYS A 92 16.63 2.37 18.92
CA LYS A 92 18.05 2.07 18.75
C LYS A 92 18.24 0.76 17.98
N ASN A 93 19.29 0.69 17.17
CA ASN A 93 19.70 -0.51 16.46
C ASN A 93 20.43 -1.49 17.39
N THR A 94 20.86 -2.65 16.86
CA THR A 94 21.59 -3.65 17.66
C THR A 94 22.98 -3.18 18.11
N ALA A 95 23.55 -2.15 17.48
CA ALA A 95 24.81 -1.51 17.88
C ALA A 95 24.60 -0.38 18.91
N GLY A 96 23.36 -0.07 19.30
CA GLY A 96 23.04 0.99 20.26
C GLY A 96 22.89 2.40 19.65
N GLU A 97 23.05 2.53 18.33
CA GLU A 97 22.92 3.79 17.60
C GLU A 97 21.43 4.14 17.40
N SER A 98 21.12 5.43 17.35
CA SER A 98 19.75 5.91 17.10
C SER A 98 19.31 5.63 15.66
N VAL A 99 18.09 5.15 15.47
CA VAL A 99 17.52 4.86 14.15
C VAL A 99 16.75 6.05 13.62
N SER A 100 17.28 6.68 12.57
CA SER A 100 16.59 7.73 11.83
C SER A 100 15.70 7.13 10.74
N TRP A 101 14.44 6.83 11.09
CA TRP A 101 13.49 6.17 10.19
C TRP A 101 13.26 6.90 8.87
N LEU A 102 13.34 8.24 8.87
CA LEU A 102 13.15 9.07 7.68
C LEU A 102 14.34 9.05 6.72
N GLN A 103 15.53 8.69 7.21
CA GLN A 103 16.75 8.60 6.40
C GLN A 103 16.96 7.20 5.81
N ILE A 104 16.12 6.22 6.16
CA ILE A 104 16.25 4.87 5.62
C ILE A 104 15.88 4.87 4.14
N GLN A 105 16.84 4.52 3.29
CA GLN A 105 16.65 4.41 1.84
C GLN A 105 16.44 2.97 1.39
N TRP A 106 16.94 1.99 2.15
CA TRP A 106 16.83 0.58 1.78
C TRP A 106 16.51 -0.23 3.02
N MET A 107 15.40 -0.97 2.98
CA MET A 107 15.06 -2.01 3.95
C MET A 107 15.16 -3.39 3.31
N ARG A 108 15.78 -4.33 4.01
CA ARG A 108 15.97 -5.72 3.61
C ARG A 108 15.42 -6.65 4.68
N PHE A 109 14.66 -7.64 4.25
CA PHE A 109 14.10 -8.69 5.10
C PHE A 109 14.55 -10.05 4.56
N LEU A 110 15.02 -10.93 5.46
CA LEU A 110 15.50 -12.26 5.11
C LEU A 110 14.57 -13.31 5.71
N LYS A 111 14.33 -14.41 5.00
CA LYS A 111 13.50 -15.52 5.45
C LYS A 111 14.05 -16.21 6.70
N ASN A 112 15.38 -16.35 6.77
CA ASN A 112 16.08 -17.06 7.84
C ASN A 112 16.32 -16.22 9.10
N GLU A 113 16.10 -14.90 9.03
CA GLU A 113 16.34 -13.95 10.12
C GLU A 113 15.03 -13.28 10.54
N PRO A 114 14.14 -14.01 11.23
CA PRO A 114 12.84 -13.49 11.59
C PRO A 114 12.99 -12.32 12.58
N TYR A 115 12.04 -11.38 12.53
CA TYR A 115 12.01 -10.17 13.37
C TYR A 115 13.17 -9.19 13.15
N LYS A 116 14.12 -9.48 12.27
CA LYS A 116 15.20 -8.55 11.93
C LYS A 116 14.86 -7.76 10.67
N MET A 117 15.12 -6.46 10.75
CA MET A 117 15.12 -5.57 9.59
C MET A 117 16.55 -5.08 9.37
N PHE A 118 17.08 -5.39 8.19
CA PHE A 118 18.36 -4.85 7.74
C PHE A 118 18.08 -3.55 7.01
N TYR A 119 18.84 -2.49 7.26
CA TYR A 119 18.62 -1.23 6.57
C TYR A 119 19.90 -0.46 6.24
N LYS A 120 19.80 0.42 5.24
CA LYS A 120 20.83 1.40 4.88
C LYS A 120 20.23 2.79 4.80
N THR A 121 21.02 3.80 5.13
CA THR A 121 20.65 5.21 4.99
C THR A 121 21.11 5.82 3.67
N SER A 122 22.11 5.22 3.02
CA SER A 122 22.49 5.51 1.64
C SER A 122 22.47 4.23 0.79
N LEU A 123 22.12 4.35 -0.49
CA LEU A 123 22.22 3.23 -1.44
C LEU A 123 23.67 2.79 -1.67
N ASP A 124 24.63 3.71 -1.49
CA ASP A 124 26.07 3.46 -1.68
C ASP A 124 26.74 2.81 -0.46
N ASP A 125 26.04 2.72 0.68
CA ASP A 125 26.60 2.13 1.89
C ASP A 125 26.98 0.66 1.65
N SER A 126 28.17 0.27 2.11
CA SER A 126 28.66 -1.11 1.95
C SER A 126 28.00 -2.10 2.89
N LYS A 127 27.57 -1.66 4.08
CA LYS A 127 27.04 -2.52 5.15
C LYS A 127 25.60 -2.18 5.50
N PHE A 128 24.86 -3.18 5.95
CA PHE A 128 23.52 -2.98 6.52
C PHE A 128 23.63 -2.80 8.04
N HIS A 129 22.88 -1.84 8.57
CA HIS A 129 22.56 -1.80 10.00
C HIS A 129 21.43 -2.80 10.29
N VAL A 130 21.38 -3.31 11.51
CA VAL A 130 20.39 -4.32 11.92
C VAL A 130 19.49 -3.76 13.01
N LEU A 131 18.18 -3.90 12.81
CA LEU A 131 17.16 -3.58 13.78
C LEU A 131 16.43 -4.84 14.21
N ASP A 132 16.50 -5.19 15.50
CA ASP A 132 15.79 -6.33 16.06
C ASP A 132 14.41 -5.91 16.60
N LEU A 133 13.36 -6.28 15.87
CA LEU A 133 11.97 -6.00 16.18
C LEU A 133 11.33 -7.09 17.06
N SER A 134 12.11 -8.03 17.58
CA SER A 134 11.64 -9.10 18.46
C SER A 134 10.83 -8.55 19.64
N PRO A 135 9.72 -9.22 20.02
CA PRO A 135 8.90 -8.79 21.15
C PRO A 135 9.70 -8.92 22.45
N LYS A 136 9.68 -7.87 23.29
CA LYS A 136 10.37 -7.86 24.59
C LYS A 136 9.72 -8.76 25.66
N ARG A 137 8.44 -9.07 25.51
CA ARG A 137 7.64 -9.83 26.48
C ARG A 137 6.88 -10.94 25.76
N GLY A 138 6.79 -12.09 26.41
CA GLY A 138 6.11 -13.27 25.88
C GLY A 138 6.95 -14.06 24.87
N ARG A 139 6.43 -15.23 24.48
CA ARG A 139 7.06 -16.09 23.46
C ARG A 139 6.84 -15.47 22.07
N PRO A 140 7.90 -15.23 21.28
CA PRO A 140 7.75 -14.78 19.90
C PRO A 140 6.89 -15.76 19.10
N LYS A 141 5.88 -15.24 18.40
CA LYS A 141 5.07 -16.03 17.46
C LYS A 141 5.91 -16.32 16.21
N ILE A 142 5.54 -17.34 15.44
CA ILE A 142 6.08 -17.50 14.09
C ILE A 142 5.44 -16.40 13.24
N TYR A 143 6.22 -15.39 12.84
CA TYR A 143 5.68 -14.17 12.21
C TYR A 143 4.93 -14.48 10.90
N GLY A 144 5.43 -15.43 10.11
CA GLY A 144 4.79 -15.91 8.89
C GLY A 144 3.36 -16.42 9.12
N ASN A 145 3.10 -17.01 10.29
CA ASN A 145 1.82 -17.63 10.65
C ASN A 145 0.83 -16.66 11.31
N ILE A 146 1.18 -15.38 11.48
CA ILE A 146 0.25 -14.41 12.05
C ILE A 146 -0.92 -14.20 11.11
N THR A 147 -2.12 -14.62 11.51
CA THR A 147 -3.35 -14.39 10.74
C THR A 147 -3.61 -12.91 10.59
N LEU A 148 -3.89 -12.48 9.36
CA LEU A 148 -4.31 -11.11 9.10
C LEU A 148 -5.83 -11.07 9.01
N LEU A 149 -6.42 -10.08 9.67
CA LEU A 149 -7.87 -9.89 9.68
C LEU A 149 -8.28 -8.85 8.64
N PRO A 150 -9.51 -8.92 8.10
CA PRO A 150 -10.05 -7.87 7.25
C PRO A 150 -9.98 -6.51 7.95
N LEU A 151 -9.61 -5.46 7.21
CA LEU A 151 -9.56 -4.10 7.74
C LEU A 151 -10.96 -3.55 8.01
N TYR A 152 -11.92 -3.93 7.15
CA TYR A 152 -13.32 -3.53 7.24
C TYR A 152 -14.20 -4.78 7.33
N THR A 153 -15.09 -4.81 8.30
CA THR A 153 -16.09 -5.88 8.49
C THR A 153 -17.43 -5.55 7.85
N THR A 154 -17.74 -4.26 7.71
CA THR A 154 -18.92 -3.74 7.02
C THR A 154 -18.53 -2.77 5.91
N ILE A 155 -19.48 -2.49 5.02
CA ILE A 155 -19.37 -1.39 4.05
C ILE A 155 -19.12 -0.10 4.83
N ARG A 156 -18.18 0.71 4.35
CA ARG A 156 -17.89 2.01 4.97
C ARG A 156 -19.01 2.98 4.64
N PRO A 157 -19.75 3.48 5.64
CA PRO A 157 -20.79 4.46 5.39
C PRO A 157 -20.17 5.78 4.95
N VAL A 158 -20.87 6.48 4.06
CA VAL A 158 -20.60 7.88 3.76
C VAL A 158 -21.10 8.72 4.94
N THR A 159 -20.34 9.73 5.37
CA THR A 159 -20.79 10.64 6.43
C THR A 159 -22.01 11.44 5.97
N GLU A 160 -22.89 11.83 6.89
CA GLU A 160 -24.10 12.60 6.56
C GLU A 160 -23.76 13.90 5.81
N GLU A 161 -22.72 14.60 6.24
CA GLU A 161 -22.20 15.81 5.59
C GLU A 161 -21.79 15.52 4.13
N LYS A 162 -21.02 14.45 3.91
CA LYS A 162 -20.55 14.09 2.58
C LYS A 162 -21.71 13.63 1.68
N HIS A 163 -22.67 12.91 2.25
CA HIS A 163 -23.88 12.49 1.55
C HIS A 163 -24.71 13.70 1.12
N LYS A 164 -24.90 14.68 2.01
CA LYS A 164 -25.57 15.95 1.69
C LYS A 164 -24.88 16.70 0.54
N ASP A 165 -23.56 16.79 0.56
CA ASP A 165 -22.79 17.41 -0.53
C ASP A 165 -22.99 16.68 -1.86
N ILE A 166 -22.98 15.34 -1.85
CA ILE A 166 -23.26 14.53 -3.03
C ILE A 166 -24.67 14.81 -3.57
N MET A 167 -25.67 14.91 -2.68
CA MET A 167 -27.04 15.24 -3.06
C MET A 167 -27.14 16.63 -3.72
N CYS A 168 -26.38 17.62 -3.23
CA CYS A 168 -26.30 18.95 -3.85
C CYS A 168 -25.65 18.94 -5.24
N LEU A 169 -24.81 17.94 -5.55
CA LEU A 169 -24.14 17.81 -6.86
C LEU A 169 -24.95 17.01 -7.89
N LEU A 170 -25.99 16.28 -7.47
CA LEU A 170 -26.86 15.51 -8.39
C LEU A 170 -27.41 16.30 -9.59
N PRO A 171 -27.78 17.59 -9.47
CA PRO A 171 -28.27 18.36 -10.62
C PRO A 171 -27.26 18.47 -11.77
N TYR A 172 -25.96 18.31 -11.50
CA TYR A 172 -24.89 18.34 -12.51
C TYR A 172 -24.58 16.96 -13.10
N ILE A 173 -25.26 15.91 -12.65
CA ILE A 173 -25.09 14.53 -13.08
C ILE A 173 -26.32 14.10 -13.89
N PRO A 174 -26.16 13.49 -15.08
CA PRO A 174 -27.29 12.99 -15.85
C PRO A 174 -28.18 12.02 -15.03
N PRO A 175 -29.52 12.11 -15.15
CA PRO A 175 -30.45 11.34 -14.32
C PRO A 175 -30.18 9.84 -14.25
N VAL A 176 -29.72 9.23 -15.35
CA VAL A 176 -29.39 7.80 -15.47
C VAL A 176 -28.32 7.36 -14.46
N PHE A 177 -27.42 8.26 -14.06
CA PHE A 177 -26.32 7.95 -13.14
C PHE A 177 -26.59 8.37 -11.69
N GLN A 178 -27.67 9.12 -11.44
CA GLN A 178 -27.95 9.65 -10.09
C GLN A 178 -28.34 8.56 -9.10
N GLU A 179 -28.98 7.47 -9.55
CA GLU A 179 -29.42 6.36 -8.69
C GLU A 179 -28.24 5.73 -7.92
N HIS A 180 -27.09 5.59 -8.57
CA HIS A 180 -25.87 5.09 -7.95
C HIS A 180 -25.52 5.87 -6.68
N PHE A 181 -25.62 7.21 -6.74
CA PHE A 181 -25.25 8.10 -5.63
C PHE A 181 -26.30 8.18 -4.52
N LYS A 182 -27.56 7.88 -4.84
CA LYS A 182 -28.65 7.83 -3.84
C LYS A 182 -28.57 6.59 -2.95
N ASN A 183 -27.91 5.55 -3.43
CA ASN A 183 -27.77 4.27 -2.73
C ASN A 183 -26.41 4.11 -2.00
N LEU A 184 -25.63 5.20 -1.88
CA LEU A 184 -24.30 5.23 -1.23
C LEU A 184 -24.36 5.38 0.30
#